data_AF-A0A1A9S4Y7-F1
#
_entry.id   AF-A0A1A9S4Y7-F1
#
_cell.length_a   1.000
_cell.length_b   1.000
_cell.length_c   1.000
_cell.angle_alpha   90.00
_cell.angle_beta   90.00
_cell.angle_gamma   90.00
#
_symmetry.space_group_name_H-M   'P 1'
#
loop_
_entity.id
_entity.type
_entity.pdbx_description
1 polymer ?
#
loop_
_entity_poly.entity_id
_entity_poly.type
_entity_poly.pdbx_seq_one_letter_code
_entity_poly.pdbx_strand_id
1 'polypeptide(L)'
;MEEINQRISYLEESCEALRVQNLVLGSALKSLLRSLPPDMAQDVLEAVRAGFDDELARLEYSDSAQSELFHDATYAFFGEKNY
;
A
#
# COMPACT_ATOMS: atom_id res chain seq x y z
N MET A 1 -20.35 18.89 21.84
CA MET A 1 -20.30 17.43 22.01
C MET A 1 -20.85 16.72 20.77
N GLU A 2 -22.05 17.05 20.30
CA GLU A 2 -22.66 16.43 19.12
C GLU A 2 -21.88 16.63 17.82
N GLU A 3 -21.39 17.86 17.56
CA GLU A 3 -20.55 18.17 16.39
C GLU A 3 -19.19 17.43 16.42
N ILE A 4 -18.59 17.27 17.59
CA ILE A 4 -17.32 16.52 17.75
C ILE A 4 -17.56 15.05 17.46
N ASN A 5 -18.64 14.47 17.97
CA ASN A 5 -18.99 13.07 17.71
C ASN A 5 -19.26 12.82 16.23
N GLN A 6 -19.98 13.74 15.55
CA GLN A 6 -20.20 13.65 14.10
C GLN A 6 -18.89 13.70 13.31
N ARG A 7 -17.95 14.58 13.69
CA ARG A 7 -16.63 14.65 13.06
C ARG A 7 -15.79 13.40 13.31
N ILE A 8 -15.87 12.80 14.50
CA ILE A 8 -15.19 11.53 14.81
C ILE A 8 -15.75 10.41 13.94
N SER A 9 -17.08 10.24 13.89
CA SER A 9 -17.70 9.21 13.06
C SER A 9 -17.36 9.37 11.58
N TYR A 10 -17.34 10.61 11.07
CA TYR A 10 -16.91 10.88 9.70
C TYR A 10 -15.45 10.47 9.44
N LEU A 11 -14.55 10.73 10.38
CA LEU A 11 -13.15 10.32 10.27
C LEU A 11 -13.01 8.80 10.33
N GLU A 12 -13.74 8.12 11.20
CA GLU A 12 -13.75 6.65 11.29
C GLU A 12 -14.24 6.01 9.98
N GLU A 13 -15.35 6.50 9.42
CA GLU A 13 -15.86 6.05 8.13
C GLU A 13 -14.88 6.31 6.99
N SER A 14 -14.22 7.48 6.99
CA SER A 14 -13.22 7.82 5.98
C SER A 14 -11.99 6.91 6.07
N CYS A 15 -11.51 6.62 7.28
CA CYS A 15 -10.42 5.68 7.50
C CYS A 15 -10.79 4.27 7.03
N GLU A 16 -12.01 3.80 7.32
CA GLU A 16 -12.46 2.49 6.88
C GLU A 16 -12.60 2.43 5.35
N ALA A 17 -13.12 3.48 4.72
CA ALA A 17 -13.18 3.58 3.26
C ALA A 17 -11.79 3.51 2.61
N LEU A 18 -10.80 4.23 3.16
CA LEU A 18 -9.40 4.17 2.70
C LEU A 18 -8.81 2.78 2.88
N ARG A 19 -9.09 2.11 4.02
CA ARG A 19 -8.65 0.74 4.27
C ARG A 19 -9.20 -0.23 3.23
N VAL A 20 -10.49 -0.16 2.94
CA VAL A 20 -11.14 -0.99 1.92
C VAL A 20 -10.57 -0.71 0.52
N GLN A 21 -10.35 0.55 0.16
CA GLN A 21 -9.73 0.90 -1.12
C GLN A 21 -8.33 0.31 -1.26
N ASN A 22 -7.50 0.38 -0.22
CA ASN A 22 -6.18 -0.25 -0.21
C ASN A 22 -6.25 -1.78 -0.36
N LEU A 23 -7.21 -2.44 0.31
CA LEU A 23 -7.43 -3.89 0.14
C LEU A 23 -7.81 -4.24 -1.30
N VAL A 24 -8.67 -3.44 -1.94
CA VAL A 24 -9.08 -3.64 -3.34
C VAL A 24 -7.88 -3.49 -4.28
N LEU A 25 -7.10 -2.41 -4.14
CA LEU A 25 -5.91 -2.15 -4.95
C LEU A 25 -4.84 -3.22 -4.76
N GLY A 26 -4.55 -3.61 -3.51
CA GLY A 26 -3.61 -4.67 -3.20
C GLY A 26 -4.04 -6.02 -3.78
N SER A 27 -5.33 -6.35 -3.71
CA SER A 27 -5.89 -7.57 -4.30
C SER A 27 -5.79 -7.57 -5.83
N ALA A 28 -6.11 -6.44 -6.47
CA ALA A 28 -6.00 -6.28 -7.90
C ALA A 28 -4.54 -6.43 -8.38
N LEU A 29 -3.59 -5.76 -7.72
CA LEU A 29 -2.18 -5.83 -8.07
C LEU A 29 -1.61 -7.25 -7.90
N LYS A 30 -1.93 -7.93 -6.78
CA LYS A 30 -1.53 -9.33 -6.56
C LYS A 30 -2.09 -10.25 -7.64
N SER A 31 -3.34 -10.10 -8.02
CA SER A 31 -3.96 -10.88 -9.09
C SER A 31 -3.32 -10.61 -10.46
N LEU A 32 -2.96 -9.35 -10.75
CA LEU A 32 -2.23 -9.00 -11.97
C LEU A 32 -0.86 -9.68 -12.01
N LEU A 33 -0.09 -9.58 -10.92
CA LEU A 33 1.25 -10.19 -10.82
C LEU A 33 1.20 -11.72 -11.01
N ARG A 34 0.23 -12.40 -10.39
CA ARG A 34 0.02 -13.85 -10.55
C ARG A 34 -0.43 -14.27 -11.95
N SER A 35 -1.01 -13.35 -12.71
CA SER A 35 -1.49 -13.62 -14.08
C SER A 35 -0.40 -13.40 -15.13
N LEU A 36 0.79 -12.95 -14.73
CA LEU A 36 1.89 -12.72 -15.64
C LEU A 36 2.48 -14.04 -16.15
N PRO A 37 2.97 -14.06 -17.40
CA PRO A 37 3.81 -15.14 -17.88
C PRO A 37 5.03 -15.37 -16.96
N PRO A 38 5.44 -16.62 -16.72
CA PRO A 38 6.56 -16.91 -15.80
C PRO A 38 7.88 -16.24 -16.16
N ASP A 39 8.12 -16.03 -17.46
CA ASP A 39 9.28 -15.35 -18.02
C ASP A 39 9.29 -13.83 -17.81
N MET A 40 8.14 -13.24 -17.45
CA MET A 40 8.00 -11.80 -17.16
C MET A 40 7.75 -11.50 -15.68
N ALA A 41 7.26 -12.48 -14.92
CA ALA A 41 6.80 -12.28 -13.54
C ALA A 41 7.91 -11.72 -12.62
N GLN A 42 9.15 -12.22 -12.78
CA GLN A 42 10.28 -11.76 -11.98
C GLN A 42 10.65 -10.30 -12.31
N ASP A 43 10.80 -9.97 -13.59
CA ASP A 43 11.16 -8.61 -14.02
C ASP A 43 10.13 -7.57 -13.57
N VAL A 44 8.84 -7.92 -13.66
CA VAL A 44 7.77 -7.02 -13.19
C VAL A 44 7.78 -6.90 -11.66
N LEU A 45 8.02 -7.99 -10.93
CA LEU A 45 8.12 -7.95 -9.47
C LEU A 45 9.29 -7.05 -9.01
N GLU A 46 10.44 -7.14 -9.69
CA GLU A 46 11.59 -6.28 -9.45
C GLU A 46 11.28 -4.81 -9.77
N ALA A 47 10.57 -4.54 -10.87
CA ALA A 47 10.13 -3.18 -11.21
C ALA A 47 9.16 -2.59 -10.17
N VAL A 48 8.23 -3.39 -9.65
CA VAL A 48 7.32 -2.95 -8.57
C VAL A 48 8.09 -2.65 -7.29
N ARG A 49 9.09 -3.48 -6.93
CA ARG A 49 9.97 -3.22 -5.77
C ARG A 49 10.71 -1.91 -5.93
N ALA A 50 11.35 -1.70 -7.09
CA ALA A 50 12.07 -0.46 -7.37
C ALA A 50 11.17 0.78 -7.23
N GLY A 51 9.93 0.71 -7.73
CA GLY A 51 8.97 1.81 -7.59
C GLY A 51 8.59 2.10 -6.13
N PHE A 52 8.53 1.10 -5.26
CA PHE A 52 8.31 1.31 -3.83
C PHE A 52 9.57 1.84 -3.11
N ASP A 53 10.76 1.39 -3.50
CA ASP A 53 12.02 1.90 -2.95
C ASP A 53 12.19 3.39 -3.29
N ASP A 54 11.88 3.80 -4.52
CA ASP A 54 11.91 5.20 -4.96
C ASP A 54 10.93 6.07 -4.16
N GLU A 55 9.72 5.56 -3.91
CA GLU A 55 8.69 6.23 -3.14
C GLU A 55 9.08 6.37 -1.66
N LEU A 56 9.64 5.31 -1.07
CA LEU A 56 10.14 5.35 0.31
C LEU A 56 11.27 6.39 0.44
N ALA A 57 12.24 6.40 -0.48
CA ALA A 57 13.32 7.38 -0.49
C ALA A 57 12.77 8.81 -0.59
N ARG A 58 11.70 9.04 -1.37
CA ARG A 58 11.02 10.33 -1.44
C ARG A 58 10.40 10.72 -0.09
N LEU A 59 9.71 9.79 0.58
CA LEU A 59 9.09 10.03 1.88
C LEU A 59 10.13 10.36 2.95
N GLU A 60 11.24 9.60 2.98
CA GLU A 60 12.37 9.83 3.88
C GLU A 60 13.04 11.18 3.63
N TYR A 61 13.27 11.54 2.37
CA TYR A 61 13.82 12.86 2.01
C TYR A 61 12.93 14.01 2.47
N SER A 62 11.61 13.82 2.41
CA SER A 62 10.64 14.81 2.86
C SER A 62 10.43 14.87 4.38
N ASP A 63 11.16 14.06 5.16
CA ASP A 63 10.97 13.87 6.61
C ASP A 63 9.49 13.60 6.97
N SER A 64 8.82 12.81 6.11
CA SER A 64 7.41 12.48 6.29
C SER A 64 7.26 11.43 7.37
N ALA A 65 6.35 11.67 8.33
CA ALA A 65 5.94 10.68 9.31
C ALA A 65 5.30 9.41 8.69
N GLN A 66 5.05 9.42 7.38
CA GLN A 66 4.51 8.27 6.65
C GLN A 66 5.59 7.29 6.19
N SER A 67 6.89 7.64 6.24
CA SER A 67 7.97 6.77 5.74
C SER A 67 8.00 5.42 6.44
N GLU A 68 7.94 5.39 7.77
CA GLU A 68 7.93 4.17 8.58
C GLU A 68 6.69 3.31 8.27
N LEU A 69 5.51 3.92 8.23
CA LEU A 69 4.26 3.23 7.90
C LEU A 69 4.27 2.66 6.46
N PHE A 70 4.88 3.39 5.52
CA PHE A 70 5.01 2.96 4.13
C PHE A 70 6.01 1.81 3.98
N HIS A 71 7.14 1.87 4.69
CA HIS A 71 8.12 0.79 4.75
C HIS A 71 7.48 -0.51 5.27
N ASP A 72 6.75 -0.45 6.38
CA ASP A 72 6.09 -1.61 6.98
C ASP A 72 5.01 -2.20 6.06
N ALA A 73 4.21 -1.33 5.43
CA ALA A 73 3.19 -1.76 4.46
C ALA A 73 3.80 -2.44 3.23
N THR A 74 4.94 -1.92 2.73
CA THR A 74 5.69 -2.49 1.61
C THR A 74 6.27 -3.86 1.97
N TYR A 75 6.86 -3.97 3.16
CA TYR A 75 7.40 -5.24 3.65
C TYR A 75 6.29 -6.29 3.81
N ALA A 76 5.14 -5.92 4.37
CA ALA A 76 3.98 -6.82 4.47
C ALA A 76 3.47 -7.26 3.09
N PHE A 77 3.43 -6.33 2.11
CA PHE A 77 3.01 -6.63 0.75
C PHE A 77 3.86 -7.73 0.11
N PHE A 78 5.19 -7.66 0.20
CA PHE A 78 6.08 -8.68 -0.38
C PHE A 78 6.34 -9.90 0.52
N GLY A 79 6.18 -9.75 1.83
CA GLY A 79 6.41 -10.81 2.82
C GLY A 79 5.35 -11.90 2.82
N GLU A 80 4.12 -11.58 2.37
CA GLU A 80 3.13 -12.59 1.99
C GLU A 80 3.66 -13.36 0.77
N LYS A 81 4.30 -14.52 1.01
CA LYS A 81 4.84 -15.46 0.00
C LYS A 81 3.78 -16.09 -0.92
N ASN A 82 2.74 -15.35 -1.29
CA ASN A 82 1.64 -15.80 -2.12
C ASN A 82 1.70 -15.16 -3.51
N TYR A 83 2.87 -14.92 -4.09
CA TYR A 83 2.99 -14.55 -5.50
C TYR A 83 3.24 -15.81 -6.32
#